data_AF-M6ZMY4-F1
#
_entry.id   AF-M6ZMY4-F1
#
_cell.length_a   1.000
_cell.length_b   1.000
_cell.length_c   1.000
_cell.angle_alpha   90.00
_cell.angle_beta   90.00
_cell.angle_gamma   90.00
#
_symmetry.space_group_name_H-M   'P 1'
#
loop_
_entity.id
_entity.type
_entity.pdbx_description
1 polymer ?
#
loop_
_entity_poly.entity_id
_entity_poly.type
_entity_poly.pdbx_seq_one_letter_code
_entity_poly.pdbx_strand_id
1 'polypeptide(L)'
;MPKLNCERYKNWIEALNPTSIKLIFASFYLNNPASLFGHNLLKIGSGESSKSEILDYAVNFAANNSPDDSALVYTIKGVMGGYPGVFSIFPYYYKINEYNDMESRDLWEYELNFDEEQSKRITAHIWELGSTHFDYFFFDENCSYQLLSLLEIGNPELKLRDRFNLYTIPSDTVKLILEQEGLVRKKSYRPSLSSKMNQKLFYLEKEERHRVSQYLKGKLELKDLLEFQDPQRQAYMLDAILDANRYQKSLKNYTPQEEQKYRNVLVERSKIDFPPLVEQKPMVSPPENGHGSGRVKISRGESTLGGYSEFAIRAAYHDFLNNDKGYVPFSAIEYFPIVIRKYDFQNNPMVEEFSFFKILSLSPVTSISTPISFFVDLGADSSAIKRDFSFQKTLPYLLAFESEIQPWLIQPAYQKAKNDYEKTYRITNFNSDATGGFTFSNVNSGNSLLWTLSFQLGGKARGNGYYQEGMLVAPQAAIFTGCSYGNWKFGISAQYFVFSIYGYYKDDYKVSPGIRFSPSQNSEIRLEGKLQKYYEEAQLSISLFF
;
A
#
# COMPACT_ATOMS: atom_id res chain seq x y z
N MET A 1 45.20 -26.48 -19.08
CA MET A 1 45.28 -25.30 -18.20
C MET A 1 45.61 -25.75 -16.78
N PRO A 2 46.35 -24.96 -15.98
CA PRO A 2 46.61 -25.30 -14.58
C PRO A 2 45.30 -25.38 -13.77
N LYS A 3 45.20 -26.35 -12.84
CA LYS A 3 44.05 -26.43 -11.91
C LYS A 3 44.16 -25.27 -10.92
N LEU A 4 43.29 -24.27 -11.06
CA LEU A 4 43.12 -23.21 -10.06
C LEU A 4 42.51 -23.83 -8.79
N ASN A 5 43.17 -23.64 -7.64
CA ASN A 5 42.66 -24.10 -6.36
C ASN A 5 41.98 -22.92 -5.61
N CYS A 6 40.65 -22.84 -5.71
CA CYS A 6 39.86 -21.78 -5.08
C CYS A 6 39.42 -22.18 -3.66
N GLU A 7 40.36 -22.25 -2.71
CA GLU A 7 40.09 -22.72 -1.33
C GLU A 7 38.99 -21.92 -0.62
N ARG A 8 38.98 -20.59 -0.77
CA ARG A 8 37.93 -19.73 -0.20
C ARG A 8 36.54 -20.10 -0.70
N TYR A 9 36.40 -20.34 -2.01
CA TYR A 9 35.14 -20.73 -2.62
C TYR A 9 34.72 -22.13 -2.18
N LYS A 10 35.65 -23.10 -2.16
CA LYS A 10 35.38 -24.47 -1.70
C LYS A 10 34.87 -24.50 -0.27
N ASN A 11 35.57 -23.83 0.64
CA ASN A 11 35.15 -23.75 2.04
C ASN A 11 33.78 -23.08 2.18
N TRP A 12 33.51 -22.04 1.38
CA TRP A 12 32.24 -21.32 1.41
C TRP A 12 31.08 -22.19 0.90
N ILE A 13 31.21 -22.79 -0.28
CA ILE A 13 30.12 -23.60 -0.87
C ILE A 13 29.84 -24.87 -0.04
N GLU A 14 30.89 -25.48 0.54
CA GLU A 14 30.75 -26.63 1.45
C GLU A 14 30.06 -26.24 2.76
N ALA A 15 30.34 -25.07 3.32
CA ALA A 15 29.70 -24.59 4.55
C ALA A 15 28.19 -24.30 4.37
N LEU A 16 27.79 -23.83 3.18
CA LEU A 16 26.39 -23.60 2.84
C LEU A 16 25.66 -24.92 2.51
N ASN A 17 26.34 -25.85 1.83
CA ASN A 17 25.80 -27.12 1.36
C ASN A 17 24.40 -26.97 0.69
N PRO A 18 24.29 -26.18 -0.39
CA PRO A 18 23.00 -25.81 -0.97
C PRO A 18 22.31 -27.01 -1.62
N THR A 19 21.08 -27.28 -1.21
CA THR A 19 20.26 -28.38 -1.74
C THR A 19 18.89 -27.93 -2.25
N SER A 20 18.44 -26.74 -1.86
CA SER A 20 17.17 -26.18 -2.31
C SER A 20 17.21 -24.66 -2.37
N ILE A 21 16.34 -24.09 -3.21
CA ILE A 21 16.13 -22.65 -3.31
C ILE A 21 14.64 -22.37 -3.05
N LYS A 22 14.35 -21.41 -2.17
CA LYS A 22 13.00 -20.88 -1.97
C LYS A 22 12.96 -19.41 -2.36
N LEU A 23 11.91 -19.00 -3.07
CA LEU A 23 11.54 -17.60 -3.18
C LEU A 23 10.70 -17.22 -1.98
N ILE A 24 11.01 -16.10 -1.33
CA ILE A 24 10.25 -15.58 -0.21
C ILE A 24 9.73 -14.21 -0.57
N PHE A 25 8.43 -14.02 -0.41
CA PHE A 25 7.77 -12.73 -0.52
C PHE A 25 7.41 -12.20 0.88
N ALA A 26 7.92 -11.02 1.21
CA ALA A 26 7.54 -10.27 2.40
C ALA A 26 6.44 -9.26 2.06
N SER A 27 5.31 -9.34 2.77
CA SER A 27 4.11 -8.52 2.53
C SER A 27 4.35 -7.01 2.64
N PHE A 28 3.42 -6.19 2.17
CA PHE A 28 3.55 -4.72 2.18
C PHE A 28 3.68 -4.13 3.59
N TYR A 29 4.47 -3.06 3.71
CA TYR A 29 4.51 -2.26 4.94
C TYR A 29 4.39 -0.78 4.62
N LEU A 30 3.16 -0.26 4.73
CA LEU A 30 2.79 1.09 4.29
C LEU A 30 3.50 2.22 5.06
N ASN A 31 3.97 1.94 6.29
CA ASN A 31 4.60 2.97 7.13
C ASN A 31 6.10 3.14 6.83
N ASN A 32 6.67 2.35 5.94
CA ASN A 32 8.06 2.46 5.50
C ASN A 32 8.12 2.58 3.96
N PRO A 33 8.55 3.73 3.40
CA PRO A 33 8.70 3.94 1.97
C PRO A 33 9.48 2.83 1.25
N ALA A 34 10.52 2.29 1.87
CA ALA A 34 11.36 1.23 1.28
C ALA A 34 10.65 -0.14 1.18
N SER A 35 9.55 -0.34 1.91
CA SER A 35 8.82 -1.61 2.03
C SER A 35 7.38 -1.54 1.50
N LEU A 36 7.02 -0.45 0.80
CA LEU A 36 5.66 -0.21 0.30
C LEU A 36 5.16 -1.29 -0.67
N PHE A 37 6.04 -1.80 -1.54
CA PHE A 37 5.68 -2.71 -2.63
C PHE A 37 5.78 -4.20 -2.29
N GLY A 38 6.06 -4.50 -1.02
CA GLY A 38 6.55 -5.82 -0.64
C GLY A 38 7.99 -6.01 -1.10
N HIS A 39 8.58 -7.15 -0.76
CA HIS A 39 9.98 -7.42 -1.06
C HIS A 39 10.20 -8.91 -1.31
N ASN A 40 11.00 -9.24 -2.32
CA ASN A 40 11.41 -10.62 -2.57
C ASN A 40 12.84 -10.85 -2.09
N LEU A 41 13.08 -12.05 -1.56
CA LEU A 41 14.41 -12.57 -1.27
C LEU A 41 14.47 -14.05 -1.67
N LEU A 42 15.66 -14.58 -1.88
CA LEU A 42 15.87 -16.02 -2.00
C LEU A 42 16.36 -16.60 -0.68
N LYS A 43 16.01 -17.84 -0.40
CA LYS A 43 16.60 -18.63 0.68
C LYS A 43 17.28 -19.86 0.10
N ILE A 44 18.52 -20.06 0.53
CA ILE A 44 19.33 -21.23 0.21
C ILE A 44 19.15 -22.21 1.36
N GLY A 45 18.46 -23.32 1.10
CA GLY A 45 18.29 -24.40 2.06
C GLY A 45 19.50 -25.33 2.10
N SER A 46 19.93 -25.70 3.31
CA SER A 46 21.05 -26.63 3.51
C SER A 46 20.58 -28.09 3.55
N GLY A 47 21.40 -29.00 3.03
CA GLY A 47 21.17 -30.46 3.12
C GLY A 47 21.40 -31.06 4.51
N GLU A 48 21.88 -30.28 5.48
CA GLU A 48 22.12 -30.75 6.84
C GLU A 48 20.81 -30.86 7.64
N SER A 49 20.29 -32.08 7.75
CA SER A 49 19.03 -32.39 8.44
C SER A 49 19.00 -32.03 9.94
N SER A 50 20.16 -31.78 10.57
CA SER A 50 20.28 -31.37 11.97
C SER A 50 20.22 -29.86 12.19
N LYS A 51 20.36 -29.04 11.12
CA LYS A 51 20.27 -27.59 11.21
C LYS A 51 18.82 -27.13 11.11
N SER A 52 18.43 -26.21 11.99
CA SER A 52 17.12 -25.57 11.93
C SER A 52 17.03 -24.67 10.69
N GLU A 53 15.88 -24.66 10.00
CA GLU A 53 15.61 -23.84 8.80
C GLU A 53 15.89 -22.33 9.03
N ILE A 54 15.81 -21.83 10.27
CA ILE A 54 16.13 -20.43 10.57
C ILE A 54 17.62 -20.09 10.43
N LEU A 55 18.48 -21.11 10.40
CA LEU A 55 19.93 -21.00 10.24
C LEU A 55 20.37 -21.10 8.77
N ASP A 56 19.43 -21.32 7.85
CA ASP A 56 19.66 -21.21 6.40
C ASP A 56 20.11 -19.79 6.03
N TYR A 57 20.51 -19.57 4.78
CA TYR A 57 20.97 -18.27 4.30
C TYR A 57 19.95 -17.60 3.38
N ALA A 58 19.67 -16.33 3.65
CA ALA A 58 18.89 -15.44 2.82
C ALA A 58 19.79 -14.63 1.88
N VAL A 59 19.39 -14.52 0.61
CA VAL A 59 20.02 -13.72 -0.42
C VAL A 59 19.10 -12.57 -0.77
N ASN A 60 19.63 -11.36 -0.64
CA ASN A 60 18.92 -10.12 -0.89
C ASN A 60 19.64 -9.29 -1.96
N PHE A 61 18.89 -8.57 -2.78
CA PHE A 61 19.41 -7.49 -3.62
C PHE A 61 18.76 -6.18 -3.20
N ALA A 62 19.56 -5.17 -2.84
CA ALA A 62 19.05 -3.89 -2.34
C ALA A 62 19.96 -2.73 -2.76
N ALA A 63 19.35 -1.55 -2.84
CA ALA A 63 20.07 -0.29 -3.00
C ALA A 63 20.97 -0.04 -1.78
N ASN A 64 22.24 0.27 -2.01
CA ASN A 64 23.17 0.71 -0.98
C ASN A 64 23.14 2.25 -0.90
N ASN A 65 22.26 2.78 -0.04
CA ASN A 65 22.08 4.21 0.17
C ASN A 65 22.89 4.74 1.35
N SER A 66 23.16 6.05 1.37
CA SER A 66 23.74 6.69 2.54
C SER A 66 22.70 6.80 3.67
N PRO A 67 23.07 6.57 4.94
CA PRO A 67 22.21 6.83 6.09
C PRO A 67 21.73 8.30 6.18
N ASP A 68 22.45 9.23 5.54
CA ASP A 68 22.16 10.66 5.57
C ASP A 68 21.15 11.12 4.49
N ASP A 69 20.75 10.22 3.58
CA ASP A 69 19.79 10.58 2.53
C ASP A 69 18.39 10.81 3.14
N SER A 70 17.80 11.98 2.89
CA SER A 70 16.41 12.25 3.29
C SER A 70 15.43 11.36 2.53
N ALA A 71 14.24 11.10 3.07
CA ALA A 71 13.22 10.26 2.41
C ALA A 71 12.87 10.76 0.99
N LEU A 72 12.89 12.07 0.77
CA LEU A 72 12.67 12.68 -0.55
C LEU A 72 13.83 12.39 -1.50
N VAL A 73 15.08 12.56 -1.05
CA VAL A 73 16.28 12.27 -1.86
C VAL A 73 16.35 10.79 -2.20
N TYR A 74 16.07 9.92 -1.23
CA TYR A 74 16.00 8.47 -1.42
C TYR A 74 14.98 8.08 -2.49
N THR A 75 13.79 8.67 -2.44
CA THR A 75 12.74 8.41 -3.42
C THR A 75 13.15 8.88 -4.82
N ILE A 76 13.61 10.13 -4.95
CA ILE A 76 14.00 10.70 -6.27
C ILE A 76 15.17 9.94 -6.88
N LYS A 77 16.26 9.71 -6.12
CA LYS A 77 17.42 8.96 -6.60
C LYS A 77 17.06 7.52 -6.92
N GLY A 78 16.26 6.87 -6.09
CA GLY A 78 15.83 5.48 -6.30
C GLY A 78 15.00 5.29 -7.57
N VAL A 79 14.13 6.26 -7.89
CA VAL A 79 13.37 6.27 -9.15
C VAL A 79 14.29 6.46 -10.36
N MET A 80 15.36 7.25 -10.24
CA MET A 80 16.29 7.54 -11.34
C MET A 80 17.48 6.57 -11.46
N GLY A 81 17.53 5.49 -10.68
CA GLY A 81 18.65 4.54 -10.73
C GLY A 81 19.93 5.01 -10.00
N GLY A 82 19.84 6.02 -9.15
CA GLY A 82 20.98 6.71 -8.55
C GLY A 82 21.68 5.98 -7.40
N TYR A 83 21.37 4.70 -7.16
CA TYR A 83 21.97 3.90 -6.08
C TYR A 83 22.66 2.65 -6.62
N PRO A 84 23.86 2.31 -6.11
CA PRO A 84 24.46 1.02 -6.41
C PRO A 84 23.70 -0.09 -5.69
N GLY A 85 23.14 -1.01 -6.45
CA GLY A 85 22.51 -2.23 -5.99
C GLY A 85 23.54 -3.34 -5.76
N VAL A 86 23.43 -4.03 -4.63
CA VAL A 86 24.37 -5.09 -4.24
C VAL A 86 23.64 -6.36 -3.79
N PHE A 87 24.21 -7.52 -4.12
CA PHE A 87 23.79 -8.78 -3.54
C PHE A 87 24.40 -8.96 -2.16
N SER A 88 23.60 -9.39 -1.21
CA SER A 88 24.03 -9.63 0.16
C SER A 88 23.46 -10.95 0.67
N ILE A 89 24.28 -11.69 1.41
CA ILE A 89 23.91 -12.95 2.04
C ILE A 89 23.91 -12.81 3.56
N PHE A 90 22.84 -13.23 4.21
CA PHE A 90 22.66 -13.14 5.66
C PHE A 90 22.09 -14.45 6.20
N PRO A 91 22.39 -14.83 7.45
CA PRO A 91 21.60 -15.86 8.13
C PRO A 91 20.12 -15.48 8.14
N TYR A 92 19.24 -16.44 7.83
CA TYR A 92 17.83 -16.19 7.58
C TYR A 92 17.11 -15.62 8.81
N TYR A 93 17.50 -16.01 10.02
CA TYR A 93 16.95 -15.44 11.25
C TYR A 93 17.08 -13.91 11.37
N TYR A 94 18.10 -13.28 10.75
CA TYR A 94 18.20 -11.82 10.73
C TYR A 94 17.05 -11.21 9.92
N LYS A 95 16.73 -11.80 8.76
CA LYS A 95 15.63 -11.33 7.90
C LYS A 95 14.26 -11.68 8.46
N ILE A 96 14.13 -12.79 9.19
CA ILE A 96 12.93 -13.06 9.99
C ILE A 96 12.76 -11.98 11.06
N ASN A 97 13.81 -11.66 11.83
CA ASN A 97 13.71 -10.64 12.87
C ASN A 97 13.36 -9.25 12.28
N GLU A 98 13.99 -8.85 11.18
CA GLU A 98 13.72 -7.59 10.50
C GLU A 98 12.28 -7.53 9.95
N TYR A 99 11.89 -8.47 9.08
CA TYR A 99 10.61 -8.38 8.39
C TYR A 99 9.44 -8.88 9.23
N ASN A 100 9.57 -10.04 9.89
CA ASN A 100 8.46 -10.71 10.58
C ASN A 100 8.20 -10.16 11.99
N ASP A 101 9.27 -9.87 12.74
CA ASP A 101 9.18 -9.45 14.14
C ASP A 101 9.18 -7.91 14.28
N MET A 102 10.11 -7.20 13.65
CA MET A 102 10.20 -5.74 13.74
C MET A 102 9.18 -5.03 12.85
N GLU A 103 9.17 -5.32 11.54
CA GLU A 103 8.23 -4.70 10.60
C GLU A 103 6.82 -5.33 10.62
N SER A 104 6.64 -6.47 11.31
CA SER A 104 5.37 -7.19 11.38
C SER A 104 4.76 -7.54 10.01
N ARG A 105 5.61 -8.02 9.10
CA ARG A 105 5.26 -8.44 7.73
C ARG A 105 5.14 -9.96 7.64
N ASP A 106 4.10 -10.40 6.95
CA ASP A 106 3.86 -11.81 6.67
C ASP A 106 4.83 -12.29 5.58
N LEU A 107 5.36 -13.50 5.74
CA LEU A 107 6.26 -14.11 4.76
C LEU A 107 5.57 -15.30 4.08
N TRP A 108 5.57 -15.29 2.75
CA TRP A 108 5.13 -16.41 1.92
C TRP A 108 6.35 -17.04 1.27
N GLU A 109 6.57 -18.33 1.50
CA GLU A 109 7.74 -19.06 1.00
C GLU A 109 7.30 -20.06 -0.07
N TYR A 110 7.96 -20.01 -1.22
CA TYR A 110 7.71 -20.85 -2.39
C TYR A 110 8.97 -21.65 -2.68
N GLU A 111 8.96 -22.93 -2.34
CA GLU A 111 10.06 -23.85 -2.59
C GLU A 111 10.08 -24.26 -4.06
N LEU A 112 11.21 -23.99 -4.72
CA LEU A 112 11.34 -24.14 -6.16
C LEU A 112 11.87 -25.54 -6.52
N ASN A 113 11.47 -26.03 -7.69
CA ASN A 113 11.78 -27.34 -8.22
C ASN A 113 13.18 -27.40 -8.86
N PHE A 114 14.18 -26.89 -8.15
CA PHE A 114 15.58 -27.04 -8.52
C PHE A 114 16.16 -28.32 -7.90
N ASP A 115 17.06 -28.97 -8.62
CA ASP A 115 17.90 -30.02 -8.06
C ASP A 115 19.12 -29.41 -7.32
N GLU A 116 19.95 -30.27 -6.74
CA GLU A 116 21.15 -29.84 -6.03
C GLU A 116 22.18 -29.17 -6.94
N GLU A 117 22.33 -29.60 -8.19
CA GLU A 117 23.31 -29.03 -9.12
C GLU A 117 22.88 -27.62 -9.50
N GLN A 118 21.60 -27.43 -9.81
CA GLN A 118 21.01 -26.12 -10.10
C GLN A 118 21.11 -25.20 -8.88
N SER A 119 20.80 -25.71 -7.68
CA SER A 119 20.94 -24.94 -6.43
C SER A 119 22.40 -24.52 -6.20
N LYS A 120 23.36 -25.45 -6.35
CA LYS A 120 24.80 -25.17 -6.28
C LYS A 120 25.25 -24.15 -7.31
N ARG A 121 24.73 -24.20 -8.53
CA ARG A 121 25.05 -23.25 -9.62
C ARG A 121 24.56 -21.83 -9.29
N ILE A 122 23.33 -21.70 -8.80
CA ILE A 122 22.79 -20.42 -8.34
C ILE A 122 23.65 -19.85 -7.20
N THR A 123 23.96 -20.67 -6.19
CA THR A 123 24.80 -20.26 -5.06
C THR A 123 26.22 -19.90 -5.50
N ALA A 124 26.81 -20.62 -6.45
CA ALA A 124 28.11 -20.30 -7.00
C ALA A 124 28.13 -18.93 -7.69
N HIS A 125 27.07 -18.60 -8.44
CA HIS A 125 26.97 -17.31 -9.09
C HIS A 125 26.83 -16.16 -8.08
N ILE A 126 26.12 -16.38 -6.96
CA ILE A 126 26.05 -15.39 -5.86
C ILE A 126 27.45 -15.06 -5.30
N TRP A 127 28.35 -16.04 -5.22
CA TRP A 127 29.75 -15.81 -4.81
C TRP A 127 30.48 -14.88 -5.80
N GLU A 128 30.29 -15.08 -7.11
CA GLU A 128 30.88 -14.22 -8.15
C GLU A 128 30.36 -12.78 -8.05
N LEU A 129 29.08 -12.60 -7.72
CA LEU A 129 28.42 -11.31 -7.61
C LEU A 129 28.81 -10.52 -6.34
N GLY A 130 29.41 -11.17 -5.33
CA GLY A 130 29.65 -10.56 -4.02
C GLY A 130 30.58 -9.33 -4.00
N SER A 131 31.30 -9.05 -5.09
CA SER A 131 32.14 -7.85 -5.25
C SER A 131 31.68 -6.91 -6.38
N THR A 132 30.52 -7.19 -6.97
CA THR A 132 29.94 -6.44 -8.09
C THR A 132 28.79 -5.58 -7.60
N HIS A 133 28.55 -4.46 -8.28
CA HIS A 133 27.36 -3.64 -8.10
C HIS A 133 26.69 -3.41 -9.45
N PHE A 134 25.39 -3.17 -9.42
CA PHE A 134 24.58 -2.81 -10.57
C PHE A 134 23.85 -1.50 -10.27
N ASP A 135 23.36 -0.79 -11.28
CA ASP A 135 22.47 0.34 -11.04
C ASP A 135 21.13 -0.20 -10.48
N TYR A 136 20.67 0.35 -9.36
CA TYR A 136 19.42 -0.06 -8.72
C TYR A 136 18.32 0.92 -9.07
N PHE A 137 17.38 0.46 -9.89
CA PHE A 137 16.18 1.20 -10.25
C PHE A 137 14.97 0.65 -9.50
N PHE A 138 14.14 1.53 -8.93
CA PHE A 138 13.02 1.11 -8.08
C PHE A 138 11.92 0.37 -8.84
N PHE A 139 11.70 0.73 -10.11
CA PHE A 139 10.53 0.27 -10.85
C PHE A 139 10.79 -0.91 -11.79
N ASP A 140 12.00 -1.11 -12.31
CA ASP A 140 12.37 -2.14 -13.29
C ASP A 140 13.45 -3.10 -12.74
N GLU A 141 14.74 -2.78 -12.79
CA GLU A 141 15.85 -3.66 -12.33
C GLU A 141 16.04 -3.66 -10.80
N ASN A 142 14.93 -3.76 -10.08
CA ASN A 142 14.90 -3.82 -8.62
C ASN A 142 15.27 -5.22 -8.07
N CYS A 143 15.10 -5.38 -6.76
CA CYS A 143 15.31 -6.63 -6.03
C CYS A 143 14.70 -7.84 -6.74
N SER A 144 13.45 -7.78 -7.16
CA SER A 144 12.75 -8.94 -7.69
C SER A 144 13.28 -9.33 -9.06
N TYR A 145 13.60 -8.35 -9.91
CA TYR A 145 14.16 -8.59 -11.23
C TYR A 145 15.51 -9.31 -11.17
N GLN A 146 16.38 -8.84 -10.27
CA GLN A 146 17.70 -9.45 -10.06
C GLN A 146 17.63 -10.83 -9.40
N LEU A 147 16.56 -11.15 -8.65
CA LEU A 147 16.35 -12.51 -8.18
C LEU A 147 15.87 -13.43 -9.30
N LEU A 148 15.05 -12.95 -10.24
CA LEU A 148 14.68 -13.73 -11.43
C LEU A 148 15.91 -14.11 -12.27
N SER A 149 16.88 -13.20 -12.41
CA SER A 149 18.14 -13.51 -13.10
C SER A 149 18.90 -14.66 -12.42
N LEU A 150 18.95 -14.69 -11.09
CA LEU A 150 19.53 -15.80 -10.34
C LEU A 150 18.80 -17.12 -10.59
N LEU A 151 17.46 -17.12 -10.68
CA LEU A 151 16.70 -18.34 -10.96
C LEU A 151 16.98 -18.88 -12.38
N GLU A 152 17.13 -17.99 -13.36
CA GLU A 152 17.50 -18.36 -14.74
C GLU A 152 18.92 -18.94 -14.84
N ILE A 153 19.84 -18.57 -13.95
CA ILE A 153 21.16 -19.24 -13.88
C ILE A 153 21.02 -20.72 -13.52
N GLY A 154 20.07 -21.05 -12.64
CA GLY A 154 19.74 -22.44 -12.31
C GLY A 154 19.04 -23.18 -13.46
N ASN A 155 18.14 -22.50 -14.17
CA ASN A 155 17.46 -23.04 -15.35
C ASN A 155 17.20 -21.94 -16.41
N PRO A 156 18.05 -21.85 -17.46
CA PRO A 156 17.93 -20.80 -18.47
C PRO A 156 16.66 -20.86 -19.31
N GLU A 157 16.00 -22.02 -19.39
CA GLU A 157 14.77 -22.18 -20.17
C GLU A 157 13.56 -21.45 -19.57
N LEU A 158 13.65 -21.02 -18.30
CA LEU A 158 12.54 -20.35 -17.61
C LEU A 158 12.22 -18.96 -18.19
N LYS A 159 13.22 -18.23 -18.71
CA LYS A 159 13.08 -16.90 -19.34
C LYS A 159 12.10 -15.96 -18.60
N LEU A 160 12.21 -15.92 -17.27
CA LEU A 160 11.32 -15.18 -16.38
C LEU A 160 11.41 -13.67 -16.59
N ARG A 161 12.61 -13.15 -16.89
CA ARG A 161 12.88 -11.72 -17.06
C ARG A 161 12.24 -11.13 -18.31
N ASP A 162 12.03 -11.93 -19.36
CA ASP A 162 11.45 -11.49 -20.63
C ASP A 162 10.03 -10.90 -20.46
N ARG A 163 9.37 -11.19 -19.33
CA ARG A 163 8.04 -10.68 -18.96
C ARG A 163 8.06 -9.31 -18.29
N PHE A 164 9.22 -8.81 -17.87
CA PHE A 164 9.36 -7.58 -17.07
C PHE A 164 10.29 -6.56 -17.75
N ASN A 165 9.87 -6.06 -18.93
CA ASN A 165 10.66 -5.11 -19.73
C ASN A 165 10.36 -3.62 -19.43
N LEU A 166 9.31 -3.34 -18.64
CA LEU A 166 8.88 -1.97 -18.33
C LEU A 166 8.96 -1.67 -16.84
N TYR A 167 8.50 -2.61 -16.02
CA TYR A 167 8.55 -2.52 -14.58
C TYR A 167 8.47 -3.93 -13.99
N THR A 168 9.01 -4.12 -12.78
CA THR A 168 9.02 -5.38 -12.04
C THR A 168 8.40 -5.15 -10.68
N ILE A 169 7.27 -5.80 -10.41
CA ILE A 169 6.60 -5.71 -9.11
C ILE A 169 6.77 -7.03 -8.35
N PRO A 170 7.21 -7.00 -7.07
CA PRO A 170 7.51 -8.23 -6.33
C PRO A 170 6.39 -9.26 -6.27
N SER A 171 5.13 -8.84 -6.16
CA SER A 171 4.00 -9.79 -6.17
C SER A 171 3.77 -10.43 -7.53
N ASP A 172 4.07 -9.73 -8.61
CA ASP A 172 3.83 -10.22 -9.96
C ASP A 172 4.92 -11.20 -10.39
N THR A 173 6.14 -11.07 -9.87
CA THR A 173 7.17 -12.12 -10.05
C THR A 173 6.78 -13.40 -9.32
N VAL A 174 6.11 -13.32 -8.16
CA VAL A 174 5.55 -14.50 -7.46
C VAL A 174 4.47 -15.17 -8.30
N LYS A 175 3.54 -14.39 -8.87
CA LYS A 175 2.52 -14.92 -9.79
C LYS A 175 3.16 -15.60 -11.00
N LEU A 176 4.15 -14.96 -11.63
CA LEU A 176 4.85 -15.53 -12.78
C LEU A 176 5.50 -16.88 -12.44
N ILE A 177 6.13 -17.00 -11.28
CA ILE A 177 6.78 -18.25 -10.85
C ILE A 177 5.75 -19.36 -10.59
N LEU A 178 4.55 -19.01 -10.10
CA LEU A 178 3.44 -19.96 -9.94
C LEU A 178 2.79 -20.36 -11.27
N GLU A 179 2.82 -19.48 -12.28
CA GLU A 179 2.36 -19.79 -13.64
C GLU A 179 3.30 -20.78 -14.36
N GLN A 180 4.58 -20.87 -13.96
CA GLN A 180 5.49 -21.86 -14.52
C GLN A 180 5.14 -23.26 -14.03
N GLU A 181 4.66 -24.10 -14.95
CA GLU A 181 4.23 -25.46 -14.63
C GLU A 181 5.37 -26.27 -13.99
N GLY A 182 5.11 -26.78 -12.78
CA GLY A 182 6.06 -27.60 -12.05
C GLY A 182 7.24 -26.86 -11.42
N LEU A 183 7.33 -25.52 -11.49
CA LEU A 183 8.42 -24.77 -10.88
C LEU A 183 8.31 -24.66 -9.35
N VAL A 184 7.10 -24.59 -8.78
CA VAL A 184 6.90 -24.51 -7.33
C VAL A 184 6.49 -25.87 -6.78
N ARG A 185 7.31 -26.46 -5.90
CA ARG A 185 7.04 -27.74 -5.23
C ARG A 185 6.14 -27.58 -4.01
N LYS A 186 6.38 -26.54 -3.20
CA LYS A 186 5.70 -26.34 -1.92
C LYS A 186 5.53 -24.87 -1.61
N LYS A 187 4.37 -24.53 -1.05
CA LYS A 187 4.07 -23.21 -0.51
C LYS A 187 3.93 -23.29 1.01
N SER A 188 4.59 -22.39 1.73
CA SER A 188 4.54 -22.26 3.18
C SER A 188 4.23 -20.81 3.58
N TYR A 189 3.63 -20.64 4.75
CA TYR A 189 3.27 -19.34 5.30
C TYR A 189 3.88 -19.16 6.68
N ARG A 190 4.58 -18.04 6.88
CA ARG A 190 5.13 -17.65 8.17
C ARG A 190 4.43 -16.36 8.62
N PRO A 191 3.49 -16.45 9.57
CA PRO A 191 2.74 -15.29 10.01
C PRO A 191 3.63 -14.30 10.74
N SER A 192 3.39 -13.01 10.51
CA SER A 192 3.96 -11.90 11.24
C SER A 192 3.54 -11.92 12.70
N LEU A 193 4.25 -11.14 13.52
CA LEU A 193 3.86 -10.94 14.91
C LEU A 193 2.44 -10.37 15.04
N SER A 194 2.07 -9.40 14.19
CA SER A 194 0.71 -8.85 14.13
C SER A 194 -0.32 -9.90 13.69
N SER A 195 -0.01 -10.72 12.69
CA SER A 195 -0.89 -11.79 12.21
C SER A 195 -1.11 -12.88 13.25
N LYS A 196 -0.06 -13.30 13.97
CA LYS A 196 -0.16 -14.26 15.10
C LYS A 196 -1.04 -13.69 16.21
N MET A 197 -0.80 -12.43 16.59
CA MET A 197 -1.57 -11.73 17.61
C MET A 197 -3.05 -11.62 17.21
N ASN A 198 -3.35 -11.12 16.01
CA ASN A 198 -4.72 -10.97 15.52
C ASN A 198 -5.44 -12.31 15.43
N GLN A 199 -4.74 -13.35 14.97
CA GLN A 199 -5.27 -14.71 14.91
C GLN A 199 -5.63 -15.23 16.30
N LYS A 200 -4.75 -15.11 17.29
CA LYS A 200 -5.08 -15.50 18.67
C LYS A 200 -6.26 -14.69 19.22
N LEU A 201 -6.28 -13.37 19.05
CA LEU A 201 -7.40 -12.54 19.51
C LEU A 201 -8.73 -12.88 18.83
N PHE A 202 -8.69 -13.36 17.59
CA PHE A 202 -9.86 -13.79 16.85
C PHE A 202 -10.49 -15.05 17.48
N TYR A 203 -9.69 -16.06 17.83
CA TYR A 203 -10.19 -17.33 18.41
C TYR A 203 -10.48 -17.29 19.92
N LEU A 204 -10.24 -16.15 20.59
CA LEU A 204 -10.76 -15.91 21.93
C LEU A 204 -12.30 -15.84 21.92
N GLU A 205 -12.91 -16.37 22.96
CA GLU A 205 -14.33 -16.18 23.22
C GLU A 205 -14.62 -14.72 23.56
N LYS A 206 -15.90 -14.32 23.48
CA LYS A 206 -16.29 -12.91 23.66
C LYS A 206 -15.90 -12.38 25.04
N GLU A 207 -16.06 -13.18 26.09
CA GLU A 207 -15.70 -12.80 27.46
C GLU A 207 -14.17 -12.73 27.64
N GLU A 208 -13.44 -13.75 27.16
CA GLU A 208 -11.98 -13.79 27.22
C GLU A 208 -11.35 -12.61 26.49
N ARG A 209 -11.83 -12.30 25.27
CA ARG A 209 -11.38 -11.14 24.49
C ARG A 209 -11.62 -9.83 25.24
N HIS A 210 -12.75 -9.72 25.95
CA HIS A 210 -13.03 -8.56 26.79
C HIS A 210 -12.01 -8.46 27.93
N ARG A 211 -11.76 -9.54 28.68
CA ARG A 211 -10.80 -9.57 29.79
C ARG A 211 -9.37 -9.27 29.33
N VAL A 212 -8.91 -9.92 28.25
CA VAL A 212 -7.60 -9.65 27.62
C VAL A 212 -7.50 -8.17 27.23
N SER A 213 -8.55 -7.60 26.62
CA SER A 213 -8.55 -6.17 26.30
C SER A 213 -8.51 -5.26 27.53
N GLN A 214 -9.13 -5.62 28.66
CA GLN A 214 -9.06 -4.82 29.90
C GLN A 214 -7.66 -4.91 30.51
N TYR A 215 -7.05 -6.10 30.51
CA TYR A 215 -5.69 -6.31 30.98
C TYR A 215 -4.67 -5.49 30.17
N LEU A 216 -4.75 -5.54 28.83
CA LEU A 216 -3.86 -4.77 27.95
C LEU A 216 -4.05 -3.24 28.10
N LYS A 217 -5.24 -2.80 28.54
CA LYS A 217 -5.52 -1.39 28.88
C LYS A 217 -5.10 -1.01 30.32
N GLY A 218 -4.55 -1.96 31.09
CA GLY A 218 -4.17 -1.75 32.48
C GLY A 218 -5.35 -1.60 33.44
N LYS A 219 -6.55 -2.07 33.07
CA LYS A 219 -7.79 -1.98 33.86
C LYS A 219 -8.13 -3.26 34.63
N LEU A 220 -7.38 -4.33 34.40
CA LEU A 220 -7.55 -5.64 35.02
C LEU A 220 -6.18 -6.15 35.45
N GLU A 221 -6.08 -6.71 36.66
CA GLU A 221 -4.83 -7.33 37.12
C GLU A 221 -4.70 -8.76 36.61
N LEU A 222 -3.46 -9.28 36.57
CA LEU A 222 -3.20 -10.63 36.03
C LEU A 222 -3.92 -11.72 36.83
N LYS A 223 -4.06 -11.56 38.15
CA LYS A 223 -4.79 -12.51 39.01
C LYS A 223 -6.27 -12.59 38.62
N ASP A 224 -6.91 -11.44 38.33
CA ASP A 224 -8.34 -11.35 38.01
C ASP A 224 -8.61 -11.85 36.58
N LEU A 225 -7.63 -11.72 35.68
CA LEU A 225 -7.64 -12.35 34.37
C LEU A 225 -7.74 -13.88 34.48
N LEU A 226 -7.05 -14.46 35.47
CA LEU A 226 -6.91 -15.89 35.69
C LEU A 226 -7.96 -16.49 36.66
N GLU A 227 -8.92 -15.68 37.14
CA GLU A 227 -9.95 -16.13 38.10
C GLU A 227 -10.94 -17.18 37.55
N PHE A 228 -10.93 -17.50 36.24
CA PHE A 228 -11.88 -18.43 35.60
C PHE A 228 -11.21 -19.55 34.77
N GLN A 229 -11.86 -20.75 34.84
CA GLN A 229 -11.90 -21.98 33.99
C GLN A 229 -10.74 -22.41 33.06
N ASP A 230 -10.74 -23.71 32.74
CA ASP A 230 -9.91 -24.50 31.80
C ASP A 230 -8.45 -24.02 31.58
N PRO A 231 -7.44 -24.75 32.09
CA PRO A 231 -6.03 -24.45 31.87
C PRO A 231 -5.66 -24.20 30.40
N GLN A 232 -6.34 -24.85 29.45
CA GLN A 232 -6.09 -24.66 28.02
C GLN A 232 -6.50 -23.25 27.55
N ARG A 233 -7.67 -22.76 27.99
CA ARG A 233 -8.14 -21.40 27.67
C ARG A 233 -7.27 -20.34 28.34
N GLN A 234 -6.84 -20.59 29.58
CA GLN A 234 -5.89 -19.71 30.27
C GLN A 234 -4.56 -19.59 29.52
N ALA A 235 -3.97 -20.71 29.10
CA ALA A 235 -2.77 -20.71 28.28
C ALA A 235 -2.97 -19.91 26.99
N TYR A 236 -4.11 -20.08 26.31
CA TYR A 236 -4.44 -19.36 25.09
C TYR A 236 -4.57 -17.84 25.30
N MET A 237 -5.24 -17.41 26.38
CA MET A 237 -5.35 -15.99 26.75
C MET A 237 -3.99 -15.37 27.07
N LEU A 238 -3.15 -16.08 27.83
CA LEU A 238 -1.79 -15.64 28.15
C LEU A 238 -0.92 -15.56 26.88
N ASP A 239 -1.00 -16.55 25.99
CA ASP A 239 -0.27 -16.56 24.71
C ASP A 239 -0.71 -15.42 23.77
N ALA A 240 -1.98 -15.00 23.83
CA ALA A 240 -2.48 -13.82 23.12
C ALA A 240 -1.93 -12.52 23.72
N ILE A 241 -1.87 -12.43 25.05
CA ILE A 241 -1.28 -11.29 25.76
C ILE A 241 0.22 -11.18 25.50
N LEU A 242 0.94 -12.30 25.46
CA LEU A 242 2.37 -12.33 25.17
C LEU A 242 2.67 -11.81 23.76
N ASP A 243 1.93 -12.27 22.75
CA ASP A 243 2.10 -11.78 21.38
C ASP A 243 1.72 -10.29 21.25
N ALA A 244 0.64 -9.85 21.93
CA ALA A 244 0.26 -8.44 21.96
C ALA A 244 1.34 -7.56 22.59
N ASN A 245 1.97 -8.01 23.68
CA ASN A 245 3.08 -7.30 24.30
C ASN A 245 4.33 -7.28 23.41
N ARG A 246 4.66 -8.41 22.77
CA ARG A 246 5.77 -8.44 21.80
C ARG A 246 5.54 -7.45 20.67
N TYR A 247 4.31 -7.36 20.15
CA TYR A 247 3.96 -6.40 19.10
C TYR A 247 4.05 -4.95 19.61
N GLN A 248 3.54 -4.65 20.80
CA GLN A 248 3.72 -3.32 21.41
C GLN A 248 5.20 -2.97 21.59
N LYS A 249 6.04 -3.94 21.94
CA LYS A 249 7.48 -3.78 22.11
C LYS A 249 8.22 -3.54 20.78
N SER A 250 7.70 -4.04 19.65
CA SER A 250 8.27 -3.71 18.34
C SER A 250 7.96 -2.29 17.90
N LEU A 251 6.86 -1.70 18.41
CA LEU A 251 6.46 -0.31 18.13
C LEU A 251 7.13 0.72 19.05
N LYS A 252 7.47 0.35 20.29
CA LYS A 252 8.11 1.24 21.27
C LYS A 252 8.97 0.47 22.27
N ASN A 253 9.99 1.13 22.81
CA ASN A 253 10.75 0.58 23.93
C ASN A 253 9.89 0.50 25.20
N TYR A 254 10.00 -0.62 25.91
CA TYR A 254 9.27 -0.86 27.15
C TYR A 254 9.96 -0.17 28.34
N THR A 255 9.14 0.35 29.25
CA THR A 255 9.58 0.77 30.58
C THR A 255 9.89 -0.45 31.47
N PRO A 256 10.70 -0.31 32.54
CA PRO A 256 10.95 -1.41 33.48
C PRO A 256 9.67 -2.03 34.06
N GLN A 257 8.64 -1.22 34.28
CA GLN A 257 7.34 -1.67 34.78
C GLN A 257 6.58 -2.51 33.74
N GLU A 258 6.58 -2.09 32.46
CA GLU A 258 5.97 -2.87 31.37
C GLU A 258 6.72 -4.19 31.15
N GLU A 259 8.05 -4.17 31.22
CA GLU A 259 8.88 -5.37 31.11
C GLU A 259 8.62 -6.35 32.28
N GLN A 260 8.42 -5.83 33.49
CA GLN A 260 8.03 -6.65 34.65
C GLN A 260 6.63 -7.26 34.46
N LYS A 261 5.65 -6.49 33.98
CA LYS A 261 4.31 -7.02 33.66
C LYS A 261 4.38 -8.15 32.63
N TYR A 262 5.16 -7.96 31.55
CA TYR A 262 5.40 -8.99 30.55
C TYR A 262 6.04 -10.24 31.15
N ARG A 263 7.06 -10.09 32.00
CA ARG A 263 7.70 -11.21 32.73
C ARG A 263 6.71 -11.96 33.63
N ASN A 264 5.81 -11.26 34.31
CA ASN A 264 4.80 -11.91 35.16
C ASN A 264 3.86 -12.80 34.33
N VAL A 265 3.44 -12.35 33.13
CA VAL A 265 2.63 -13.15 32.20
C VAL A 265 3.39 -14.39 31.75
N LEU A 266 4.69 -14.27 31.42
CA LEU A 266 5.55 -15.41 31.06
C LEU A 266 5.63 -16.45 32.18
N VAL A 267 5.81 -15.99 33.43
CA VAL A 267 5.89 -16.87 34.61
C VAL A 267 4.58 -17.63 34.82
N GLU A 268 3.43 -16.97 34.76
CA GLU A 268 2.14 -17.66 34.86
C GLU A 268 1.94 -18.65 33.71
N ARG A 269 2.30 -18.26 32.48
CA ARG A 269 2.19 -19.13 31.31
C ARG A 269 3.05 -20.39 31.43
N SER A 270 4.25 -20.30 32.02
CA SER A 270 5.15 -21.44 32.20
C SER A 270 4.67 -22.49 33.21
N LYS A 271 3.72 -22.14 34.09
CA LYS A 271 3.14 -23.08 35.07
C LYS A 271 2.08 -23.99 34.45
N ILE A 272 1.58 -23.63 33.27
CA ILE A 272 0.51 -24.36 32.60
C ILE A 272 1.13 -25.29 31.55
N ASP A 273 1.02 -26.59 31.80
CA ASP A 273 1.39 -27.60 30.81
C ASP A 273 0.35 -27.60 29.69
N PHE A 274 0.75 -27.17 28.49
CA PHE A 274 -0.14 -27.00 27.36
C PHE A 274 0.59 -27.27 26.04
N PRO A 275 0.09 -28.20 25.20
CA PRO A 275 0.72 -28.52 23.93
C PRO A 275 0.73 -27.29 23.00
N PRO A 276 1.62 -27.25 21.99
CA PRO A 276 1.59 -26.19 20.98
C PRO A 276 0.20 -26.05 20.37
N LEU A 277 -0.23 -24.81 20.15
CA LEU A 277 -1.48 -24.52 19.49
C LEU A 277 -1.53 -25.21 18.13
N VAL A 278 -2.67 -25.84 17.83
CA VAL A 278 -2.93 -26.39 16.50
C VAL A 278 -2.78 -25.27 15.47
N GLU A 279 -2.08 -25.58 14.37
CA GLU A 279 -1.89 -24.62 13.28
C GLU A 279 -3.25 -24.18 12.73
N GLN A 280 -3.48 -22.88 12.73
CA GLN A 280 -4.74 -22.28 12.28
C GLN A 280 -4.57 -21.70 10.89
N LYS A 281 -5.66 -21.73 10.10
CA LYS A 281 -5.66 -21.18 8.75
C LYS A 281 -5.25 -19.69 8.76
N PRO A 282 -4.43 -19.24 7.80
CA PRO A 282 -4.08 -17.83 7.68
C PRO A 282 -5.33 -16.95 7.56
N MET A 283 -5.35 -15.83 8.27
CA MET A 283 -6.41 -14.81 8.15
C MET A 283 -6.14 -13.82 7.00
N VAL A 284 -4.92 -13.83 6.47
CA VAL A 284 -4.49 -12.99 5.35
C VAL A 284 -4.48 -13.81 4.05
N SER A 285 -4.76 -13.14 2.94
CA SER A 285 -4.67 -13.76 1.63
C SER A 285 -3.22 -13.71 1.11
N PRO A 286 -2.76 -14.74 0.39
CA PRO A 286 -1.47 -14.72 -0.26
C PRO A 286 -1.41 -13.72 -1.43
N PRO A 287 -0.21 -13.24 -1.82
CA PRO A 287 -0.05 -12.20 -2.83
C PRO A 287 -0.59 -12.61 -4.21
N GLU A 288 -0.49 -13.89 -4.58
CA GLU A 288 -0.98 -14.36 -5.89
C GLU A 288 -2.50 -14.33 -6.04
N ASN A 289 -3.25 -14.18 -4.93
CA ASN A 289 -4.71 -13.99 -5.00
C ASN A 289 -5.11 -12.55 -5.35
N GLY A 290 -4.14 -11.62 -5.38
CA GLY A 290 -4.36 -10.24 -5.77
C GLY A 290 -4.47 -10.04 -7.26
N HIS A 291 -5.24 -9.04 -7.67
CA HIS A 291 -5.33 -8.60 -9.07
C HIS A 291 -3.95 -8.22 -9.64
N GLY A 292 -3.80 -8.13 -10.96
CA GLY A 292 -2.59 -7.57 -11.60
C GLY A 292 -2.27 -6.15 -11.09
N SER A 293 -0.99 -5.78 -11.00
CA SER A 293 -0.61 -4.44 -10.54
C SER A 293 -1.00 -3.34 -11.53
N GLY A 294 -0.87 -3.65 -12.82
CA GLY A 294 -1.25 -2.78 -13.93
C GLY A 294 -2.76 -2.72 -14.08
N ARG A 295 -3.29 -1.57 -14.52
CA ARG A 295 -4.71 -1.44 -14.85
C ARG A 295 -4.93 -0.52 -16.04
N VAL A 296 -5.78 -0.98 -16.95
CA VAL A 296 -6.47 -0.13 -17.94
C VAL A 296 -7.94 -0.02 -17.55
N LYS A 297 -8.46 1.20 -17.57
CA LYS A 297 -9.86 1.52 -17.26
C LYS A 297 -10.46 2.36 -18.39
N ILE A 298 -11.65 1.98 -18.85
CA ILE A 298 -12.45 2.77 -19.77
C ILE A 298 -13.74 3.14 -19.04
N SER A 299 -14.13 4.41 -19.10
CA SER A 299 -15.33 4.92 -18.45
C SER A 299 -16.20 5.75 -19.40
N ARG A 300 -17.51 5.71 -19.16
CA ARG A 300 -18.49 6.63 -19.74
C ARG A 300 -19.23 7.31 -18.61
N GLY A 301 -19.34 8.62 -18.66
CA GLY A 301 -19.99 9.40 -17.60
C GLY A 301 -20.72 10.63 -18.09
N GLU A 302 -21.51 11.18 -17.20
CA GLU A 302 -22.21 12.45 -17.35
C GLU A 302 -21.73 13.40 -16.26
N SER A 303 -21.60 14.69 -16.58
CA SER A 303 -21.23 15.73 -15.62
C SER A 303 -22.06 16.99 -15.81
N THR A 304 -21.92 17.96 -14.91
CA THR A 304 -22.48 19.31 -15.11
C THR A 304 -21.95 20.03 -16.36
N LEU A 305 -20.87 19.55 -16.98
CA LEU A 305 -20.31 20.05 -18.24
C LEU A 305 -20.72 19.23 -19.47
N GLY A 306 -21.57 18.22 -19.28
CA GLY A 306 -22.04 17.28 -20.29
C GLY A 306 -21.36 15.91 -20.23
N GLY A 307 -21.77 15.05 -21.17
CA GLY A 307 -21.26 13.69 -21.35
C GLY A 307 -19.78 13.64 -21.71
N TYR A 308 -19.10 12.60 -21.22
CA TYR A 308 -17.68 12.38 -21.48
C TYR A 308 -17.31 10.90 -21.55
N SER A 309 -16.20 10.64 -22.22
CA SER A 309 -15.51 9.36 -22.20
C SER A 309 -14.14 9.52 -21.55
N GLU A 310 -13.74 8.54 -20.76
CA GLU A 310 -12.50 8.53 -19.99
C GLU A 310 -11.68 7.28 -20.30
N PHE A 311 -10.38 7.47 -20.45
CA PHE A 311 -9.40 6.40 -20.49
C PHE A 311 -8.40 6.64 -19.35
N ALA A 312 -8.20 5.64 -18.51
CA ALA A 312 -7.21 5.70 -17.45
C ALA A 312 -6.28 4.50 -17.49
N ILE A 313 -5.01 4.74 -17.21
CA ILE A 313 -3.98 3.73 -17.10
C ILE A 313 -3.15 3.98 -15.86
N ARG A 314 -2.71 2.91 -15.20
CA ARG A 314 -1.68 2.96 -14.16
C ARG A 314 -0.80 1.72 -14.27
N ALA A 315 0.48 1.88 -13.93
CA ALA A 315 1.45 0.79 -13.96
C ALA A 315 1.40 -0.06 -12.67
N ALA A 316 1.27 0.57 -11.51
CA ALA A 316 1.18 -0.11 -10.21
C ALA A 316 0.45 0.78 -9.20
N TYR A 317 -0.17 0.31 -8.12
CA TYR A 317 -0.26 -1.08 -7.65
C TYR A 317 -1.70 -1.45 -7.24
N HIS A 318 -2.39 -0.57 -6.51
CA HIS A 318 -3.72 -0.83 -5.93
C HIS A 318 -4.41 0.48 -5.53
N ASP A 319 -5.70 0.66 -5.83
CA ASP A 319 -6.49 1.79 -5.35
C ASP A 319 -7.48 1.42 -4.25
N PHE A 320 -8.04 2.45 -3.63
CA PHE A 320 -8.97 2.32 -2.52
C PHE A 320 -10.22 1.45 -2.81
N LEU A 321 -10.71 1.38 -4.05
CA LEU A 321 -11.90 0.61 -4.44
C LEU A 321 -11.56 -0.79 -4.98
N ASN A 322 -10.30 -1.10 -5.22
CA ASN A 322 -9.87 -2.41 -5.70
C ASN A 322 -10.14 -3.53 -4.69
N ASN A 323 -9.99 -4.77 -5.14
CA ASN A 323 -10.14 -5.96 -4.31
C ASN A 323 -8.96 -6.13 -3.37
N ASP A 324 -9.24 -6.12 -2.06
CA ASP A 324 -8.22 -6.21 -1.00
C ASP A 324 -7.54 -7.59 -0.92
N LYS A 325 -8.06 -8.62 -1.61
CA LYS A 325 -7.43 -9.94 -1.63
C LYS A 325 -5.98 -9.83 -2.12
N GLY A 326 -5.03 -10.32 -1.34
CA GLY A 326 -3.60 -10.25 -1.66
C GLY A 326 -2.94 -8.88 -1.39
N TYR A 327 -3.70 -7.91 -0.85
CA TYR A 327 -3.25 -6.56 -0.50
C TYR A 327 -3.60 -6.23 0.96
N VAL A 328 -3.06 -5.12 1.47
CA VAL A 328 -3.50 -4.58 2.78
C VAL A 328 -4.91 -4.01 2.63
N PRO A 329 -5.90 -4.44 3.44
CA PRO A 329 -7.27 -3.96 3.31
C PRO A 329 -7.41 -2.44 3.43
N PHE A 330 -8.26 -1.86 2.58
CA PHE A 330 -8.57 -0.43 2.54
C PHE A 330 -7.35 0.50 2.40
N SER A 331 -6.32 0.03 1.70
CA SER A 331 -5.15 0.83 1.36
C SER A 331 -5.20 1.31 -0.10
N ALA A 332 -4.32 2.24 -0.45
CA ALA A 332 -4.04 2.58 -1.84
C ALA A 332 -2.55 2.87 -2.00
N ILE A 333 -1.97 2.39 -3.10
CA ILE A 333 -0.63 2.71 -3.57
C ILE A 333 -0.74 2.79 -5.09
N GLU A 334 -0.72 3.99 -5.64
CA GLU A 334 -0.75 4.23 -7.08
C GLU A 334 0.49 5.02 -7.48
N TYR A 335 1.18 4.58 -8.54
CA TYR A 335 2.31 5.27 -9.15
C TYR A 335 2.01 5.56 -10.60
N PHE A 336 2.24 6.81 -10.99
CA PHE A 336 1.98 7.30 -12.35
C PHE A 336 0.56 7.00 -12.88
N PRO A 337 -0.53 7.03 -12.08
CA PRO A 337 -1.86 6.94 -12.67
C PRO A 337 -2.11 8.15 -13.56
N ILE A 338 -2.60 7.90 -14.77
CA ILE A 338 -2.97 8.93 -15.74
C ILE A 338 -4.44 8.72 -16.11
N VAL A 339 -5.21 9.80 -16.06
CA VAL A 339 -6.61 9.85 -16.48
C VAL A 339 -6.76 10.89 -17.58
N ILE A 340 -7.13 10.43 -18.77
CA ILE A 340 -7.40 11.28 -19.94
C ILE A 340 -8.90 11.25 -20.19
N ARG A 341 -9.48 12.43 -20.38
CA ARG A 341 -10.92 12.60 -20.57
C ARG A 341 -11.22 13.44 -21.79
N LYS A 342 -12.28 13.08 -22.51
CA LYS A 342 -12.83 13.86 -23.62
C LYS A 342 -14.33 14.09 -23.40
N TYR A 343 -14.73 15.36 -23.33
CA TYR A 343 -16.14 15.74 -23.33
C TYR A 343 -16.71 15.72 -24.74
N ASP A 344 -17.97 15.32 -24.89
CA ASP A 344 -18.61 15.13 -26.19
C ASP A 344 -18.65 16.41 -27.04
N PHE A 345 -18.86 17.57 -26.40
CA PHE A 345 -18.94 18.87 -27.04
C PHE A 345 -17.61 19.64 -27.07
N GLN A 346 -16.50 19.00 -26.66
CA GLN A 346 -15.16 19.58 -26.74
C GLN A 346 -14.30 18.79 -27.72
N ASN A 347 -13.52 19.50 -28.53
CA ASN A 347 -12.70 18.86 -29.56
C ASN A 347 -11.51 18.10 -28.98
N ASN A 348 -10.89 18.64 -27.93
CA ASN A 348 -9.61 18.17 -27.43
C ASN A 348 -9.77 17.34 -26.15
N PRO A 349 -9.09 16.18 -26.03
CA PRO A 349 -8.96 15.50 -24.76
C PRO A 349 -8.12 16.34 -23.79
N MET A 350 -8.36 16.16 -22.51
CA MET A 350 -7.65 16.81 -21.42
C MET A 350 -7.15 15.77 -20.41
N VAL A 351 -6.09 16.11 -19.68
CA VAL A 351 -5.64 15.32 -18.54
C VAL A 351 -6.52 15.70 -17.35
N GLU A 352 -7.38 14.78 -16.92
CA GLU A 352 -8.23 14.97 -15.74
C GLU A 352 -7.40 14.82 -14.46
N GLU A 353 -6.51 13.82 -14.43
CA GLU A 353 -5.66 13.50 -13.28
C GLU A 353 -4.35 12.87 -13.74
N PHE A 354 -3.26 13.22 -13.06
CA PHE A 354 -1.95 12.59 -13.16
C PHE A 354 -1.33 12.60 -11.78
N SER A 355 -0.97 11.46 -11.19
CA SER A 355 -0.19 11.46 -9.93
C SER A 355 1.20 10.87 -10.16
N PHE A 356 2.23 11.44 -9.54
CA PHE A 356 3.52 10.75 -9.43
C PHE A 356 3.37 9.55 -8.50
N PHE A 357 2.77 9.79 -7.33
CA PHE A 357 2.39 8.77 -6.38
C PHE A 357 1.16 9.20 -5.58
N LYS A 358 0.36 8.22 -5.18
CA LYS A 358 -0.78 8.38 -4.28
C LYS A 358 -0.79 7.23 -3.29
N ILE A 359 -0.69 7.54 -2.01
CA ILE A 359 -0.58 6.55 -0.94
C ILE A 359 -1.67 6.83 0.09
N LEU A 360 -2.45 5.81 0.43
CA LEU A 360 -3.45 5.84 1.48
C LEU A 360 -3.21 4.64 2.42
N SER A 361 -2.90 4.92 3.67
CA SER A 361 -2.73 3.91 4.73
C SER A 361 -3.78 4.10 5.81
N LEU A 362 -4.75 3.17 5.89
CA LEU A 362 -5.85 3.20 6.85
C LEU A 362 -5.65 2.16 7.97
N SER A 363 -4.56 2.33 8.73
CA SER A 363 -4.22 1.43 9.84
C SER A 363 -5.13 1.66 11.06
N PRO A 364 -5.87 0.65 11.54
CA PRO A 364 -6.87 0.86 12.59
C PRO A 364 -6.28 1.00 14.00
N VAL A 365 -6.94 1.84 14.80
CA VAL A 365 -6.75 1.93 16.24
C VAL A 365 -7.34 0.68 16.91
N THR A 366 -6.55 0.07 17.79
CA THR A 366 -6.95 -1.10 18.57
C THR A 366 -6.69 -0.87 20.06
N SER A 367 -7.07 -1.83 20.91
CA SER A 367 -6.67 -1.82 22.33
C SER A 367 -5.15 -2.00 22.54
N ILE A 368 -4.40 -2.27 21.48
CA ILE A 368 -2.99 -2.67 21.51
C ILE A 368 -2.11 -1.55 20.96
N SER A 369 -2.52 -0.93 19.86
CA SER A 369 -1.77 0.12 19.18
C SER A 369 -2.68 1.19 18.59
N THR A 370 -2.16 2.42 18.53
CA THR A 370 -2.80 3.60 17.92
C THR A 370 -1.94 4.13 16.75
N PRO A 371 -1.82 3.39 15.63
CA PRO A 371 -1.00 3.83 14.50
C PRO A 371 -1.60 5.06 13.83
N ILE A 372 -0.74 5.90 13.25
CA ILE A 372 -1.15 7.04 12.44
C ILE A 372 -1.57 6.52 11.06
N SER A 373 -2.81 6.81 10.67
CA SER A 373 -3.27 6.67 9.30
C SER A 373 -2.91 7.91 8.51
N PHE A 374 -2.58 7.78 7.22
CA PHE A 374 -2.17 8.91 6.41
C PHE A 374 -2.61 8.79 4.95
N PHE A 375 -2.65 9.93 4.28
CA PHE A 375 -2.86 10.06 2.86
C PHE A 375 -1.85 11.06 2.29
N VAL A 376 -1.21 10.70 1.18
CA VAL A 376 -0.32 11.59 0.42
C VAL A 376 -0.62 11.44 -1.06
N ASP A 377 -0.78 12.56 -1.77
CA ASP A 377 -0.96 12.61 -3.22
C ASP A 377 -0.14 13.75 -3.79
N LEU A 378 0.70 13.45 -4.77
CA LEU A 378 1.52 14.45 -5.46
C LEU A 378 1.34 14.28 -6.97
N GLY A 379 0.95 15.35 -7.66
CA GLY A 379 0.69 15.28 -9.08
C GLY A 379 -0.05 16.49 -9.63
N ALA A 380 -1.10 16.21 -10.39
CA ALA A 380 -1.97 17.17 -10.99
C ALA A 380 -3.41 16.66 -11.00
N ASP A 381 -4.35 17.47 -10.54
CA ASP A 381 -5.77 17.17 -10.58
C ASP A 381 -6.56 18.34 -11.14
N SER A 382 -7.56 18.00 -11.94
CA SER A 382 -8.42 19.02 -12.51
C SER A 382 -9.45 19.48 -11.48
N SER A 383 -9.78 20.76 -11.49
CA SER A 383 -10.88 21.38 -10.74
C SER A 383 -11.75 22.25 -11.65
N ALA A 384 -13.03 22.37 -11.32
CA ALA A 384 -13.90 23.34 -11.96
C ALA A 384 -13.77 24.70 -11.29
N ILE A 385 -13.70 25.75 -12.10
CA ILE A 385 -13.60 27.13 -11.62
C ILE A 385 -14.72 27.95 -12.24
N LYS A 386 -15.33 28.76 -11.39
CA LYS A 386 -16.29 29.79 -11.76
C LYS A 386 -15.72 31.15 -11.36
N ARG A 387 -15.65 32.09 -12.29
CA ARG A 387 -15.24 33.47 -12.03
C ARG A 387 -16.45 34.25 -11.49
N ASP A 388 -16.24 35.07 -10.47
CA ASP A 388 -17.27 35.99 -9.98
C ASP A 388 -17.31 37.25 -10.86
N PHE A 389 -18.50 37.68 -11.26
CA PHE A 389 -18.68 38.89 -12.06
C PHE A 389 -18.36 40.15 -11.22
N SER A 390 -17.29 40.86 -11.56
CA SER A 390 -16.81 41.99 -10.75
C SER A 390 -17.68 43.24 -10.91
N PHE A 391 -17.74 44.07 -9.86
CA PHE A 391 -18.48 45.35 -9.89
C PHE A 391 -18.04 46.27 -11.04
N GLN A 392 -16.74 46.30 -11.36
CA GLN A 392 -16.22 47.06 -12.50
C GLN A 392 -16.84 46.63 -13.84
N LYS A 393 -17.19 45.35 -14.00
CA LYS A 393 -17.86 44.84 -15.20
C LYS A 393 -19.35 45.12 -15.21
N THR A 394 -19.93 45.42 -14.05
CA THR A 394 -21.32 45.88 -13.90
C THR A 394 -21.44 47.39 -14.20
N LEU A 395 -20.36 48.16 -14.02
CA LEU A 395 -20.36 49.62 -14.14
C LEU A 395 -20.87 50.16 -15.49
N PRO A 396 -20.47 49.62 -16.67
CA PRO A 396 -21.00 50.10 -17.96
C PRO A 396 -22.51 49.93 -18.09
N TYR A 397 -23.07 48.88 -17.48
CA TYR A 397 -24.51 48.61 -17.49
C TYR A 397 -25.24 49.55 -16.53
N LEU A 398 -24.68 49.83 -15.35
CA LEU A 398 -25.22 50.81 -14.40
C LEU A 398 -25.24 52.23 -14.98
N LEU A 399 -24.15 52.66 -15.64
CA LEU A 399 -24.08 53.95 -16.32
C LEU A 399 -25.11 54.06 -17.46
N ALA A 400 -25.40 52.95 -18.14
CA ALA A 400 -26.43 52.90 -19.17
C ALA A 400 -27.85 53.02 -18.59
N PHE A 401 -28.10 52.49 -17.39
CA PHE A 401 -29.35 52.72 -16.63
C PHE A 401 -29.49 54.19 -16.17
N GLU A 402 -28.40 54.82 -15.73
CA GLU A 402 -28.39 56.24 -15.34
C GLU A 402 -28.62 57.18 -16.54
N SER A 403 -28.29 56.73 -17.76
CA SER A 403 -28.48 57.49 -19.00
C SER A 403 -29.87 57.31 -19.64
N GLU A 404 -30.89 56.95 -18.84
CA GLU A 404 -32.29 56.73 -19.26
C GLU A 404 -32.53 55.66 -20.34
N ILE A 405 -31.56 54.78 -20.61
CA ILE A 405 -31.77 53.67 -21.55
C ILE A 405 -32.69 52.65 -20.91
N GLN A 406 -33.73 52.23 -21.66
CA GLN A 406 -34.75 51.34 -21.14
C GLN A 406 -34.16 49.97 -20.70
N PRO A 407 -34.48 49.50 -19.47
CA PRO A 407 -33.95 48.25 -18.90
C PRO A 407 -34.02 47.03 -19.81
N TRP A 408 -35.13 46.87 -20.53
CA TRP A 408 -35.37 45.71 -21.40
C TRP A 408 -34.40 45.63 -22.60
N LEU A 409 -33.77 46.75 -23.00
CA LEU A 409 -32.78 46.78 -24.08
C LEU A 409 -31.40 46.27 -23.63
N ILE A 410 -31.04 46.51 -22.37
CA ILE A 410 -29.68 46.26 -21.85
C ILE A 410 -29.63 44.98 -21.00
N GLN A 411 -30.72 44.64 -20.32
CA GLN A 411 -30.78 43.50 -19.43
C GLN A 411 -30.45 42.16 -20.10
N PRO A 412 -30.89 41.86 -21.35
CA PRO A 412 -30.45 40.66 -22.06
C PRO A 412 -28.94 40.65 -22.33
N ALA A 413 -28.36 41.79 -22.69
CA ALA A 413 -26.92 41.92 -22.93
C ALA A 413 -26.11 41.77 -21.64
N TYR A 414 -26.56 42.37 -20.55
CA TYR A 414 -25.97 42.19 -19.22
C TYR A 414 -26.03 40.74 -18.76
N GLN A 415 -27.21 40.11 -18.87
CA GLN A 415 -27.38 38.70 -18.51
C GLN A 415 -26.49 37.79 -19.36
N LYS A 416 -26.41 38.03 -20.67
CA LYS A 416 -25.52 37.29 -21.56
C LYS A 416 -24.06 37.49 -21.16
N ALA A 417 -23.60 38.72 -20.99
CA ALA A 417 -22.22 39.01 -20.59
C ALA A 417 -21.88 38.42 -19.22
N LYS A 418 -22.81 38.47 -18.27
CA LYS A 418 -22.67 37.84 -16.96
C LYS A 418 -22.58 36.32 -17.09
N ASN A 419 -23.49 35.69 -17.83
CA ASN A 419 -23.52 34.24 -18.02
C ASN A 419 -22.26 33.73 -18.75
N ASP A 420 -21.82 34.44 -19.79
CA ASP A 420 -20.62 34.10 -20.55
C ASP A 420 -19.36 34.23 -19.68
N TYR A 421 -19.32 35.23 -18.80
CA TYR A 421 -18.19 35.46 -17.90
C TYR A 421 -18.15 34.51 -16.70
N GLU A 422 -19.31 34.23 -16.13
CA GLU A 422 -19.52 33.30 -15.02
C GLU A 422 -19.55 31.84 -15.46
N LYS A 423 -19.24 31.55 -16.74
CA LYS A 423 -19.22 30.19 -17.25
C LYS A 423 -18.16 29.36 -16.52
N THR A 424 -18.58 28.21 -16.01
CA THR A 424 -17.67 27.24 -15.39
C THR A 424 -16.75 26.64 -16.44
N TYR A 425 -15.46 26.59 -16.15
CA TYR A 425 -14.47 25.90 -16.98
C TYR A 425 -13.53 25.06 -16.11
N ARG A 426 -12.85 24.11 -16.76
CA ARG A 426 -11.91 23.21 -16.11
C ARG A 426 -10.49 23.71 -16.23
N ILE A 427 -9.74 23.62 -15.14
CA ILE A 427 -8.28 23.77 -15.16
C ILE A 427 -7.63 22.57 -14.50
N THR A 428 -6.46 22.20 -14.99
CA THR A 428 -5.60 21.17 -14.39
C THR A 428 -4.60 21.87 -13.48
N ASN A 429 -4.65 21.59 -12.19
CA ASN A 429 -3.74 22.19 -11.22
C ASN A 429 -2.60 21.24 -10.93
N PHE A 430 -1.42 21.77 -10.63
CA PHE A 430 -0.49 21.03 -9.79
C PHE A 430 -1.12 20.81 -8.41
N ASN A 431 -0.98 19.60 -7.88
CA ASN A 431 -1.62 19.15 -6.66
C ASN A 431 -0.61 18.50 -5.70
N SER A 432 -0.70 18.86 -4.42
CA SER A 432 0.02 18.18 -3.34
C SER A 432 -0.87 18.11 -2.10
N ASP A 433 -1.31 16.93 -1.70
CA ASP A 433 -2.09 16.67 -0.51
C ASP A 433 -1.28 15.83 0.49
N ALA A 434 -1.36 16.17 1.78
CA ALA A 434 -0.80 15.36 2.85
C ALA A 434 -1.69 15.46 4.10
N THR A 435 -2.23 14.34 4.56
CA THR A 435 -3.05 14.25 5.77
C THR A 435 -2.63 13.11 6.68
N GLY A 436 -2.86 13.27 7.98
CA GLY A 436 -2.66 12.23 8.99
C GLY A 436 -3.82 12.20 10.00
N GLY A 437 -4.08 11.05 10.59
CA GLY A 437 -5.13 10.91 11.59
C GLY A 437 -5.32 9.48 12.06
N PHE A 438 -6.57 9.14 12.41
CA PHE A 438 -6.91 7.86 13.04
C PHE A 438 -7.99 7.13 12.26
N THR A 439 -7.86 5.80 12.21
CA THR A 439 -8.83 4.92 11.57
C THR A 439 -9.45 3.98 12.58
N PHE A 440 -10.75 3.73 12.42
CA PHE A 440 -11.51 2.71 13.13
C PHE A 440 -11.98 1.68 12.11
N SER A 441 -11.78 0.40 12.40
CA SER A 441 -12.12 -0.67 11.45
C SER A 441 -12.27 -2.01 12.16
N ASN A 442 -12.96 -2.94 11.51
CA ASN A 442 -13.05 -4.34 11.92
C ASN A 442 -12.19 -5.29 11.05
N VAL A 443 -11.21 -4.81 10.28
CA VAL A 443 -10.37 -5.66 9.40
C VAL A 443 -9.74 -6.86 10.11
N ASN A 444 -9.42 -6.73 11.41
CA ASN A 444 -8.83 -7.80 12.22
C ASN A 444 -9.87 -8.67 12.97
N SER A 445 -11.17 -8.48 12.70
CA SER A 445 -12.25 -9.20 13.40
C SER A 445 -12.57 -10.58 12.81
N GLY A 446 -11.98 -10.94 11.67
CA GLY A 446 -12.29 -12.15 10.90
C GLY A 446 -13.73 -12.20 10.35
N ASN A 447 -14.46 -11.08 10.37
CA ASN A 447 -15.78 -10.98 9.76
C ASN A 447 -15.66 -10.98 8.24
N SER A 448 -16.63 -11.59 7.56
CA SER A 448 -16.76 -11.56 6.09
C SER A 448 -17.08 -10.15 5.55
N LEU A 449 -17.78 -9.33 6.35
CA LEU A 449 -18.03 -7.93 6.06
C LEU A 449 -16.99 -7.08 6.77
N LEU A 450 -16.10 -6.47 5.99
CA LEU A 450 -15.08 -5.54 6.48
C LEU A 450 -15.59 -4.10 6.30
N TRP A 451 -15.26 -3.22 7.23
CA TRP A 451 -15.54 -1.78 7.15
C TRP A 451 -14.38 -0.97 7.73
N THR A 452 -14.23 0.26 7.25
CA THR A 452 -13.24 1.22 7.76
C THR A 452 -13.85 2.61 7.83
N LEU A 453 -13.41 3.42 8.79
CA LEU A 453 -13.73 4.83 8.94
C LEU A 453 -12.51 5.58 9.46
N SER A 454 -11.98 6.49 8.66
CA SER A 454 -10.80 7.29 8.96
C SER A 454 -11.15 8.77 9.01
N PHE A 455 -10.63 9.46 10.01
CA PHE A 455 -10.66 10.92 10.11
C PHE A 455 -9.22 11.43 10.09
N GLN A 456 -8.93 12.33 9.16
CA GLN A 456 -7.59 12.85 8.94
C GLN A 456 -7.62 14.37 8.78
N LEU A 457 -6.54 15.02 9.21
CA LEU A 457 -6.29 16.45 9.07
C LEU A 457 -4.93 16.66 8.41
N GLY A 458 -4.75 17.77 7.70
CA GLY A 458 -3.48 18.10 7.09
C GLY A 458 -3.56 19.33 6.20
N GLY A 459 -2.89 19.28 5.06
CA GLY A 459 -2.79 20.40 4.14
C GLY A 459 -2.86 19.99 2.68
N LYS A 460 -3.40 20.91 1.88
CA LYS A 460 -3.49 20.84 0.43
C LYS A 460 -2.77 22.03 -0.19
N ALA A 461 -1.93 21.79 -1.19
CA ALA A 461 -1.40 22.83 -2.06
C ALA A 461 -1.93 22.65 -3.49
N ARG A 462 -2.33 23.76 -4.11
CA ARG A 462 -2.84 23.80 -5.49
C ARG A 462 -2.15 24.92 -6.27
N GLY A 463 -1.44 24.56 -7.34
CA GLY A 463 -0.69 25.50 -8.17
C GLY A 463 -1.25 25.61 -9.59
N ASN A 464 -1.49 26.83 -10.07
CA ASN A 464 -1.87 27.09 -11.45
C ASN A 464 -1.70 28.59 -11.78
N GLY A 465 -1.34 28.92 -13.02
CA GLY A 465 -1.20 30.32 -13.48
C GLY A 465 -2.51 31.13 -13.46
N TYR A 466 -3.65 30.49 -13.24
CA TYR A 466 -4.93 31.14 -12.95
C TYR A 466 -4.94 31.89 -11.61
N TYR A 467 -4.23 31.37 -10.59
CA TYR A 467 -4.19 31.97 -9.26
C TYR A 467 -3.18 33.13 -9.23
N GLN A 468 -3.56 34.27 -8.62
CA GLN A 468 -2.67 35.45 -8.55
C GLN A 468 -1.40 35.16 -7.75
N GLU A 469 -1.55 34.36 -6.70
CA GLU A 469 -0.49 33.89 -5.81
C GLU A 469 0.37 32.79 -6.46
N GLY A 470 -0.06 32.26 -7.61
CA GLY A 470 0.52 31.10 -8.30
C GLY A 470 0.22 29.76 -7.60
N MET A 471 0.34 29.71 -6.28
CA MET A 471 0.08 28.53 -5.45
C MET A 471 -0.75 28.87 -4.21
N LEU A 472 -1.84 28.13 -4.00
CA LEU A 472 -2.71 28.22 -2.84
C LEU A 472 -2.42 27.07 -1.88
N VAL A 473 -2.31 27.33 -0.56
CA VAL A 473 -2.11 26.28 0.46
C VAL A 473 -3.22 26.34 1.52
N ALA A 474 -4.04 25.31 1.64
CA ALA A 474 -5.17 25.29 2.56
C ALA A 474 -5.04 24.18 3.62
N PRO A 475 -5.47 24.43 4.87
CA PRO A 475 -5.82 23.37 5.79
C PRO A 475 -6.86 22.43 5.16
N GLN A 476 -6.69 21.14 5.40
CA GLN A 476 -7.53 20.07 4.87
C GLN A 476 -8.09 19.21 6.00
N ALA A 477 -9.37 18.88 5.91
CA ALA A 477 -9.98 17.80 6.67
C ALA A 477 -10.46 16.71 5.70
N ALA A 478 -10.20 15.44 6.02
CA ALA A 478 -10.52 14.31 5.17
C ALA A 478 -11.18 13.17 5.96
N ILE A 479 -12.14 12.53 5.32
CA ILE A 479 -12.82 11.32 5.77
C ILE A 479 -12.65 10.26 4.69
N PHE A 480 -12.18 9.09 5.07
CA PHE A 480 -12.15 7.91 4.20
C PHE A 480 -12.94 6.80 4.86
N THR A 481 -13.95 6.28 4.18
CA THR A 481 -14.79 5.21 4.71
C THR A 481 -15.14 4.21 3.61
N GLY A 482 -15.36 2.97 3.98
CA GLY A 482 -15.72 1.95 3.02
C GLY A 482 -16.12 0.64 3.68
N CYS A 483 -16.76 -0.23 2.90
CA CYS A 483 -17.04 -1.59 3.28
C CYS A 483 -16.74 -2.56 2.15
N SER A 484 -16.37 -3.79 2.49
CA SER A 484 -15.99 -4.85 1.56
C SER A 484 -16.67 -6.14 1.97
N TYR A 485 -17.33 -6.80 1.01
CA TYR A 485 -18.02 -8.07 1.22
C TYR A 485 -17.94 -8.93 -0.04
N GLY A 486 -17.20 -10.03 0.04
CA GLY A 486 -16.98 -10.93 -1.09
C GLY A 486 -16.34 -10.19 -2.27
N ASN A 487 -17.07 -10.11 -3.39
CA ASN A 487 -16.61 -9.43 -4.61
C ASN A 487 -17.09 -7.97 -4.72
N TRP A 488 -17.83 -7.48 -3.72
CA TRP A 488 -18.34 -6.12 -3.65
C TRP A 488 -17.47 -5.26 -2.73
N LYS A 489 -17.25 -4.01 -3.13
CA LYS A 489 -16.65 -3.00 -2.27
C LYS A 489 -17.30 -1.65 -2.51
N PHE A 490 -17.58 -0.94 -1.43
CA PHE A 490 -18.10 0.41 -1.43
C PHE A 490 -17.10 1.31 -0.72
N GLY A 491 -16.91 2.52 -1.22
CA GLY A 491 -16.00 3.49 -0.65
C GLY A 491 -16.49 4.91 -0.84
N ILE A 492 -16.18 5.77 0.12
CA ILE A 492 -16.35 7.22 0.05
C ILE A 492 -15.06 7.86 0.54
N SER A 493 -14.49 8.76 -0.26
CA SER A 493 -13.54 9.76 0.23
C SER A 493 -14.21 11.13 0.21
N ALA A 494 -14.19 11.83 1.34
CA ALA A 494 -14.71 13.20 1.46
C ALA A 494 -13.60 14.10 2.01
N GLN A 495 -13.32 15.20 1.33
CA GLN A 495 -12.24 16.13 1.68
C GLN A 495 -12.78 17.56 1.61
N TYR A 496 -12.39 18.38 2.58
CA TYR A 496 -12.75 19.80 2.67
C TYR A 496 -11.49 20.65 2.78
N PHE A 497 -11.44 21.75 2.03
CA PHE A 497 -10.25 22.59 1.88
C PHE A 497 -10.59 24.06 2.20
N VAL A 498 -9.91 24.60 3.21
CA VAL A 498 -10.15 25.98 3.71
C VAL A 498 -9.27 26.98 2.97
N PHE A 499 -9.59 27.26 1.70
CA PHE A 499 -8.86 28.27 0.91
C PHE A 499 -9.20 29.72 1.30
N SER A 500 -10.28 29.94 2.07
CA SER A 500 -10.72 31.27 2.51
C SER A 500 -9.70 32.05 3.35
N ILE A 501 -8.67 31.39 3.90
CA ILE A 501 -7.58 32.05 4.65
C ILE A 501 -6.80 33.09 3.84
N TYR A 502 -6.82 33.01 2.50
CA TYR A 502 -6.16 33.99 1.62
C TYR A 502 -7.04 35.19 1.27
N GLY A 503 -8.27 35.27 1.78
CA GLY A 503 -9.16 36.41 1.54
C GLY A 503 -9.71 36.53 0.12
N TYR A 504 -9.33 35.63 -0.80
CA TYR A 504 -9.67 35.71 -2.23
C TYR A 504 -10.62 34.60 -2.75
N TYR A 505 -10.90 33.54 -1.97
CA TYR A 505 -11.68 32.39 -2.45
C TYR A 505 -12.65 31.82 -1.43
N LYS A 506 -13.78 31.28 -1.92
CA LYS A 506 -14.72 30.46 -1.14
C LYS A 506 -14.15 29.03 -1.05
N ASP A 507 -14.14 28.43 0.14
CA ASP A 507 -13.70 27.05 0.44
C ASP A 507 -14.15 25.98 -0.58
N ASP A 508 -13.36 24.94 -0.78
CA ASP A 508 -13.59 23.88 -1.77
C ASP A 508 -13.78 22.51 -1.08
N TYR A 509 -14.38 21.55 -1.77
CA TYR A 509 -14.56 20.20 -1.28
C TYR A 509 -14.46 19.18 -2.41
N LYS A 510 -14.14 17.94 -2.07
CA LYS A 510 -14.11 16.78 -2.98
C LYS A 510 -14.73 15.59 -2.28
N VAL A 511 -15.89 15.14 -2.75
CA VAL A 511 -16.53 13.90 -2.28
C VAL A 511 -16.59 12.92 -3.44
N SER A 512 -16.11 11.69 -3.23
CA SER A 512 -16.01 10.68 -4.27
C SER A 512 -16.56 9.35 -3.74
N PRO A 513 -17.88 9.12 -3.87
CA PRO A 513 -18.48 7.81 -3.61
C PRO A 513 -18.19 6.86 -4.77
N GLY A 514 -18.06 5.57 -4.47
CA GLY A 514 -17.94 4.54 -5.48
C GLY A 514 -18.36 3.18 -4.98
N ILE A 515 -18.89 2.38 -5.91
CA ILE A 515 -19.17 0.96 -5.71
C ILE A 515 -18.47 0.16 -6.80
N ARG A 516 -17.84 -0.94 -6.42
CA ARG A 516 -17.09 -1.84 -7.28
C ARG A 516 -17.59 -3.26 -7.13
N PHE A 517 -17.74 -3.95 -8.26
CA PHE A 517 -17.95 -5.39 -8.35
C PHE A 517 -16.81 -6.04 -9.14
N SER A 518 -16.26 -7.15 -8.63
CA SER A 518 -15.15 -7.89 -9.25
C SER A 518 -15.63 -9.26 -9.75
N PRO A 519 -16.02 -9.41 -11.03
CA PRO A 519 -16.46 -10.70 -11.57
C PRO A 519 -15.33 -11.74 -11.65
N SER A 520 -14.07 -11.30 -11.75
CA SER A 520 -12.88 -12.16 -11.72
C SER A 520 -11.76 -11.50 -10.90
N GLN A 521 -10.61 -12.17 -10.81
CA GLN A 521 -9.41 -11.61 -10.18
C GLN A 521 -8.88 -10.37 -10.93
N ASN A 522 -8.93 -10.37 -12.27
CA ASN A 522 -8.30 -9.35 -13.12
C ASN A 522 -9.31 -8.52 -13.92
N SER A 523 -10.55 -8.42 -13.44
CA SER A 523 -11.56 -7.55 -14.05
C SER A 523 -12.49 -6.97 -13.00
N GLU A 524 -12.85 -5.69 -13.13
CA GLU A 524 -13.81 -5.02 -12.26
C GLU A 524 -14.75 -4.10 -13.05
N ILE A 525 -15.94 -3.90 -12.49
CA ILE A 525 -16.96 -2.94 -12.95
C ILE A 525 -17.19 -1.96 -11.81
N ARG A 526 -17.23 -0.66 -12.09
CA ARG A 526 -17.46 0.37 -11.07
C ARG A 526 -18.52 1.36 -11.49
N LEU A 527 -19.27 1.82 -10.51
CA LEU A 527 -20.06 3.04 -10.58
C LEU A 527 -19.43 4.03 -9.61
N GLU A 528 -18.94 5.14 -10.14
CA GLU A 528 -18.17 6.15 -9.40
C GLU A 528 -18.86 7.51 -9.55
N GLY A 529 -18.89 8.29 -8.47
CA GLY A 529 -19.34 9.68 -8.50
C GLY A 529 -18.24 10.61 -8.02
N LYS A 530 -18.31 11.87 -8.43
CA LYS A 530 -17.43 12.93 -7.90
C LYS A 530 -18.24 14.21 -7.77
N LEU A 531 -18.22 14.77 -6.56
CA LEU A 531 -18.84 16.02 -6.19
C LEU A 531 -17.73 16.96 -5.77
N GLN A 532 -17.65 18.09 -6.45
CA GLN A 532 -16.75 19.18 -6.18
C GLN A 532 -17.50 20.50 -6.31
N LYS A 533 -16.90 21.58 -5.84
CA LYS A 533 -17.49 22.90 -6.03
C LYS A 533 -17.68 23.20 -7.52
N TYR A 534 -18.93 23.49 -7.91
CA TYR A 534 -19.36 23.74 -9.30
C TYR A 534 -19.26 22.55 -10.26
N TYR A 535 -19.02 21.34 -9.75
CA TYR A 535 -18.82 20.16 -10.59
C TYR A 535 -19.35 18.90 -9.95
N GLU A 536 -20.23 18.22 -10.66
CA GLU A 536 -20.79 16.94 -10.23
C GLU A 536 -20.73 15.98 -11.42
N GLU A 537 -20.41 14.72 -11.14
CA GLU A 537 -20.40 13.67 -12.15
C GLU A 537 -20.78 12.30 -11.58
N ALA A 538 -21.23 11.45 -12.49
CA ALA A 538 -21.36 10.02 -12.29
C ALA A 538 -20.83 9.28 -13.53
N GLN A 539 -20.12 8.18 -13.32
CA GLN A 539 -19.58 7.36 -14.39
C GLN A 539 -19.67 5.87 -14.09
N LEU A 540 -19.84 5.10 -15.17
CA LEU A 540 -19.68 3.65 -15.18
C LEU A 540 -18.33 3.33 -15.84
N SER A 541 -17.56 2.45 -15.22
CA SER A 541 -16.26 2.03 -15.75
C SER A 541 -16.07 0.53 -15.72
N ILE A 542 -15.28 0.04 -16.68
CA ILE A 542 -14.78 -1.33 -16.74
C ILE A 542 -13.27 -1.25 -16.70
N SER A 543 -12.66 -2.06 -15.83
CA SER A 543 -11.20 -2.13 -15.75
C SER A 543 -10.70 -3.57 -15.92
N LEU A 544 -9.55 -3.67 -16.56
CA LEU A 544 -8.79 -4.91 -16.73
C LEU A 544 -7.41 -4.73 -16.11
N PHE A 545 -6.97 -5.76 -15.38
CA PHE A 545 -5.66 -5.79 -14.74
C PHE A 545 -4.72 -6.72 -15.48
N PHE A 546 -3.44 -6.40 -15.46
CA PHE A 546 -2.38 -7.15 -16.13
C PHE A 546 -1.11 -7.20 -15.29
#